data_AF-A0A920M5P2-F1
#
_entry.id   AF-A0A920M5P2-F1
#
_cell.length_a   1.000
_cell.length_b   1.000
_cell.length_c   1.000
_cell.angle_alpha   90.00
_cell.angle_beta   90.00
_cell.angle_gamma   90.00
#
_symmetry.space_group_name_H-M   'P 1'
#
loop_
_entity.id
_entity.type
_entity.pdbx_description
1 polymer ?
#
loop_
_entity_poly.entity_id
_entity_poly.type
_entity_poly.pdbx_seq_one_letter_code
_entity_poly.pdbx_strand_id
1 'polypeptide(L)'
;MISGATGAMAVVMVALVAIYGVQYLFATIILTGIIQIIIGILRLGKFINIVPTPVMLGFVNGLAIVIFLSQIGQFKSPDFSHEQIVIIVL
;
A
#
# COMPACT_ATOMS: atom_id res chain seq x y z
N MET A 1 -19.02 5.20 -2.60
CA MET A 1 -17.54 5.12 -2.59
C MET A 1 -17.11 3.96 -3.47
N ILE A 2 -16.07 4.14 -4.27
CA ILE A 2 -15.47 3.06 -5.08
C ILE A 2 -14.40 2.40 -4.22
N SER A 3 -14.46 1.07 -4.08
CA SER A 3 -13.40 0.29 -3.44
C SER A 3 -12.33 -0.10 -4.46
N GLY A 4 -11.06 0.06 -4.08
CA GLY A 4 -9.91 -0.27 -4.93
C GLY A 4 -8.63 -0.32 -4.12
N ALA A 5 -7.50 -0.66 -4.76
CA ALA A 5 -6.19 -0.66 -4.13
C ALA A 5 -5.76 0.78 -3.81
N THR A 6 -5.71 1.14 -2.52
CA THR A 6 -5.26 2.45 -2.08
C THR A 6 -3.77 2.44 -1.74
N GLY A 7 -3.13 3.62 -1.82
CA GLY A 7 -1.72 3.77 -1.43
C GLY A 7 -1.44 3.36 0.02
N ALA A 8 -2.42 3.51 0.92
CA ALA A 8 -2.29 3.13 2.33
C ALA A 8 -2.03 1.64 2.52
N MET A 9 -2.74 0.79 1.77
CA MET A 9 -2.49 -0.64 1.78
C MET A 9 -1.19 -1.00 1.08
N ALA A 10 -0.89 -0.36 -0.06
CA ALA A 10 0.32 -0.66 -0.83
C ALA A 10 1.61 -0.44 0.00
N VAL A 11 1.70 0.66 0.76
CA VAL A 11 2.88 0.98 1.58
C VAL A 11 3.17 -0.12 2.61
N VAL A 12 2.13 -0.65 3.28
CA VAL A 12 2.29 -1.71 4.27
C VAL A 12 2.64 -3.05 3.61
N MET A 13 2.01 -3.35 2.47
CA MET A 13 2.25 -4.60 1.74
C MET A 13 3.66 -4.67 1.14
N VAL A 14 4.22 -3.56 0.66
CA VAL A 14 5.60 -3.50 0.17
C VAL A 14 6.58 -3.88 1.28
N ALA A 15 6.38 -3.36 2.50
CA ALA A 15 7.22 -3.71 3.64
C ALA A 15 7.10 -5.20 4.01
N LEU A 16 5.88 -5.75 3.98
CA LEU A 16 5.66 -7.18 4.25
C LEU A 16 6.34 -8.08 3.21
N VAL A 17 6.22 -7.75 1.92
CA VAL A 17 6.84 -8.50 0.83
C VAL A 17 8.37 -8.43 0.91
N ALA A 18 8.93 -7.28 1.29
CA ALA A 18 10.38 -7.12 1.44
C ALA A 18 10.96 -8.03 2.53
N ILE A 19 10.19 -8.35 3.57
CA ILE A 19 10.65 -9.15 4.71
C ILE A 19 10.32 -10.64 4.52
N TYR A 20 9.11 -10.96 4.06
CA TYR A 20 8.58 -12.33 4.05
C TYR A 20 8.36 -12.92 2.66
N GLY A 21 8.45 -12.11 1.60
CA GLY A 21 8.18 -12.52 0.23
C GLY A 21 6.72 -12.38 -0.20
N VAL A 22 6.48 -12.55 -1.50
CA VAL A 22 5.17 -12.31 -2.15
C VAL A 22 4.12 -13.34 -1.72
N GLN A 23 4.54 -14.55 -1.34
CA GLN A 23 3.63 -15.62 -0.93
C GLN A 23 2.81 -15.22 0.31
N TYR A 24 3.42 -14.48 1.24
CA TYR A 24 2.76 -14.01 2.45
C TYR A 24 1.78 -12.86 2.19
N LEU A 25 1.95 -12.09 1.10
CA LEU A 25 1.01 -11.04 0.73
C LEU A 25 -0.40 -11.60 0.53
N PHE A 26 -0.53 -12.70 -0.21
CA PHE A 26 -1.84 -13.32 -0.46
C PHE A 26 -2.47 -13.86 0.84
N ALA A 27 -1.66 -14.51 1.68
CA ALA A 27 -2.11 -15.00 2.98
C ALA A 27 -2.61 -13.86 3.88
N THR A 28 -1.87 -12.73 3.93
CA THR A 28 -2.26 -11.57 4.72
C THR A 28 -3.53 -10.89 4.19
N ILE A 29 -3.72 -10.79 2.87
CA ILE A 29 -4.94 -10.20 2.28
C ILE A 29 -6.16 -11.03 2.64
N ILE A 30 -6.09 -12.36 2.48
CA ILE A 30 -7.18 -13.27 2.83
C ILE A 30 -7.49 -13.15 4.32
N LEU A 31 -6.46 -13.19 5.17
CA LEU A 31 -6.61 -13.07 6.62
C LEU A 31 -7.25 -11.72 7.01
N THR A 32 -6.81 -10.63 6.39
CA THR A 32 -7.37 -9.29 6.64
C THR A 32 -8.85 -9.23 6.26
N GLY A 33 -9.23 -9.83 5.13
CA GLY A 33 -10.64 -9.92 4.72
C GLY A 33 -11.50 -10.71 5.71
N ILE A 34 -11.00 -11.84 6.21
CA ILE A 34 -11.69 -12.62 7.25
C ILE A 34 -11.87 -11.80 8.53
N ILE A 35 -10.82 -11.10 8.98
CA ILE A 35 -10.90 -10.23 10.16
C ILE A 35 -11.92 -9.11 9.95
N GLN A 36 -11.96 -8.48 8.77
CA GLN A 36 -12.95 -7.44 8.45
C GLN A 36 -14.38 -7.96 8.49
N ILE A 37 -14.64 -9.16 7.96
CA ILE A 37 -15.97 -9.80 8.01
C ILE A 37 -16.38 -10.03 9.48
N ILE A 38 -15.48 -10.57 10.31
CA ILE A 38 -15.76 -10.81 11.75
C ILE A 38 -16.08 -9.50 12.46
N ILE A 39 -15.27 -8.45 12.25
CA ILE A 39 -15.49 -7.10 12.81
C ILE A 39 -16.85 -6.54 12.35
N GLY A 40 -17.22 -6.76 11.09
CA GLY A 40 -18.51 -6.36 10.53
C GLY A 40 -19.70 -7.07 11.19
N ILE A 41 -19.60 -8.39 11.38
CA ILE A 41 -20.64 -9.19 12.06
C ILE A 41 -20.81 -8.75 13.52
N LEU A 42 -19.70 -8.51 14.22
CA LEU A 42 -19.70 -8.06 15.61
C LEU A 42 -20.04 -6.57 15.78
N ARG A 43 -20.27 -5.83 14.69
CA ARG A 43 -20.55 -4.39 14.67
C ARG A 43 -19.51 -3.55 15.42
N LEU A 44 -18.26 -4.01 15.44
CA LEU A 44 -17.15 -3.33 16.10
C LEU A 44 -16.68 -2.08 15.32
N GLY A 45 -17.27 -1.79 14.16
CA GLY A 45 -16.97 -0.59 13.38
C GLY A 45 -17.19 0.73 14.16
N LYS A 46 -18.04 0.76 15.18
CA LYS A 46 -18.26 1.96 16.02
C LYS A 46 -16.99 2.41 16.75
N PHE A 47 -16.08 1.49 17.04
CA PHE A 47 -14.84 1.79 17.77
C PHE A 47 -13.84 2.61 16.95
N ILE A 48 -14.02 2.76 15.64
CA ILE A 48 -13.20 3.66 14.82
C ILE A 48 -13.27 5.12 15.31
N ASN A 49 -14.38 5.52 15.94
CA ASN A 49 -14.57 6.87 16.47
C ASN A 49 -13.70 7.16 17.70
N ILE A 50 -13.08 6.14 18.32
CA ILE A 50 -12.15 6.33 19.44
C ILE A 50 -10.77 6.77 18.94
N VAL A 51 -10.46 6.56 17.66
CA VAL A 51 -9.18 6.96 17.07
C VAL A 51 -9.10 8.48 17.03
N PRO A 52 -8.10 9.10 17.70
CA PRO A 52 -7.98 10.55 17.71
C PRO A 52 -7.73 11.11 16.30
N THR A 53 -8.42 12.19 15.93
CA THR A 53 -8.21 12.90 14.66
C THR A 53 -6.74 13.26 14.38
N PRO A 54 -5.91 13.66 15.37
CA PRO A 54 -4.48 13.91 15.14
C PRO A 54 -3.72 12.70 14.57
N VAL A 55 -4.09 11.48 14.96
CA VAL A 55 -3.47 10.25 14.44
C VAL A 55 -3.83 10.03 12.98
N MET A 56 -5.10 10.25 12.61
CA MET A 56 -5.54 10.12 11.23
C MET A 56 -4.89 11.17 10.32
N LEU A 57 -4.77 12.42 10.78
CA LEU A 57 -4.07 13.48 10.04
C LEU A 57 -2.58 13.19 9.89
N GLY A 58 -1.93 12.73 10.96
CA GLY A 58 -0.53 12.32 10.92
C GLY A 58 -0.28 11.18 9.93
N PHE A 59 -1.16 10.17 9.94
CA PHE A 59 -1.09 9.04 9.00
C PHE A 59 -1.21 9.48 7.54
N VAL A 60 -2.19 10.33 7.21
CA VAL A 60 -2.39 10.82 5.84
C VAL A 60 -1.22 11.70 5.37
N ASN A 61 -0.69 12.58 6.23
CA ASN A 61 0.49 13.38 5.91
C ASN A 61 1.74 12.51 5.70
N GLY A 62 1.96 11.52 6.58
CA GLY A 62 3.06 10.56 6.42
C GLY A 62 2.94 9.76 5.13
N LEU A 63 1.74 9.29 4.79
CA LEU A 63 1.47 8.58 3.55
C LEU A 63 1.77 9.44 2.31
N ALA A 64 1.37 10.71 2.32
CA ALA A 64 1.65 11.63 1.22
C ALA A 64 3.16 11.77 0.99
N ILE A 65 3.95 11.88 2.05
CA ILE A 65 5.42 11.94 1.99
C ILE A 65 6.00 10.64 1.44
N VAL A 66 5.55 9.47 1.92
CA VAL A 66 6.04 8.16 1.45
C VAL A 66 5.75 7.98 -0.04
N ILE A 67 4.55 8.33 -0.49
CA ILE A 67 4.20 8.28 -1.92
C ILE A 67 5.11 9.22 -2.70
N PHE A 68 5.27 10.48 -2.26
CA PHE A 68 6.14 11.45 -2.94
C PHE A 68 7.59 10.94 -3.06
N LEU A 69 8.17 10.45 -1.97
CA LEU A 69 9.54 9.91 -1.95
C LEU A 69 9.69 8.68 -2.86
N SER A 70 8.67 7.82 -2.95
CA SER A 70 8.69 6.66 -3.86
C SER A 70 8.81 7.06 -5.34
N GLN A 71 8.30 8.24 -5.72
CA GLN A 71 8.34 8.73 -7.09
C GLN A 71 9.69 9.35 -7.46
N ILE A 72 10.44 9.91 -6.49
CA ILE A 72 11.75 10.53 -6.75
C ILE A 72 12.72 9.56 -7.42
N GLY A 73 12.67 8.27 -7.08
CA GLY A 73 13.50 7.23 -7.71
C GLY A 73 13.26 7.08 -9.21
N GLN A 74 12.06 7.40 -9.71
CA GLN A 74 11.71 7.31 -11.13
C GLN A 74 12.34 8.44 -11.98
N PHE A 75 12.80 9.52 -11.35
CA PHE A 75 13.46 10.64 -12.03
C PHE A 75 14.98 10.46 -12.16
N LYS A 76 15.57 9.46 -11.48
CA LYS A 76 16.96 9.06 -11.76
C LYS A 76 16.94 8.38 -13.13
N SER A 77 17.60 8.99 -14.11
CA SER A 77 17.60 8.58 -15.51
C SER A 77 17.75 7.06 -15.65
N PRO A 78 17.05 6.44 -16.62
CA PRO A 78 17.45 5.11 -17.05
C PRO A 78 18.89 5.24 -17.53
N ASP A 79 19.77 4.40 -17.00
CA ASP A 79 21.09 4.22 -17.58
C ASP A 79 20.84 3.73 -19.01
N PHE A 80 21.02 4.61 -20.00
CA PHE A 80 20.81 4.29 -21.41
C PHE A 80 21.98 3.42 -21.91
N SER A 81 22.19 2.27 -21.28
CA SER A 81 23.07 1.22 -21.78
C SER A 81 22.33 0.42 -22.85
N HIS A 82 22.17 1.04 -24.03
CA HIS A 82 22.16 0.47 -25.39
C HIS A 82 21.28 -0.77 -25.74
N GLU A 83 20.53 -1.38 -24.83
CA GLU A 83 19.79 -2.62 -25.07
C GLU A 83 18.25 -2.43 -25.07
N GLN A 84 17.75 -1.27 -24.60
CA GLN A 84 16.31 -1.05 -24.46
C GLN A 84 15.60 -0.53 -25.72
N ILE A 85 16.31 -0.11 -26.77
CA ILE A 85 15.68 0.40 -28.00
C ILE A 85 14.94 -0.74 -28.75
N VAL A 86 15.35 -2.01 -28.59
CA VAL A 86 14.73 -3.14 -29.30
C VAL A 86 13.36 -3.53 -28.72
N ILE A 87 13.09 -3.25 -27.44
CA ILE A 87 11.85 -3.70 -26.76
C ILE A 87 10.68 -2.72 -26.93
N ILE A 88 10.95 -1.46 -27.29
CA ILE A 88 9.90 -0.43 -27.43
C ILE A 88 9.27 -0.41 -28.85
N VAL A 89 9.82 -1.17 -29.81
CA VAL A 89 9.32 -1.23 -31.21
C VAL A 89 8.67 -2.57 -31.56
N LEU A 90 8.54 -3.50 -30.60
CA LEU A 90 7.85 -4.80 -30.76
C LEU A 90 6.59 -4.91 -29.91
#